data_AF-A0A522DEV3-F1
#
_entry.id   AF-A0A522DEV3-F1
#
_cell.length_a   1.000
_cell.length_b   1.000
_cell.length_c   1.000
_cell.angle_alpha   90.00
_cell.angle_beta   90.00
_cell.angle_gamma   90.00
#
_symmetry.space_group_name_H-M   'P 1'
#
loop_
_entity.id
_entity.type
_entity.pdbx_description
1 polymer ?
#
loop_
_entity_poly.entity_id
_entity_poly.type
_entity_poly.pdbx_seq_one_letter_code
_entity_poly.pdbx_strand_id
1 'polypeptide(L)' 'MFWKKKYQRKIFISYRRADTQGFAGRLSDSLEAYFGENRVFRDIEDIKGGSEFAKDIEAHLAAADAVIILMGPNWLCN' A
#
# COMPACT_ATOMS: atom_id res chain seq x y z
N MET A 1 13.79 -18.80 25.68
CA MET A 1 13.87 -19.02 24.22
C MET A 1 13.03 -17.96 23.53
N PHE A 2 13.64 -16.87 23.07
CA PHE A 2 12.93 -15.73 22.50
C PHE A 2 12.78 -15.94 20.98
N TRP A 3 11.59 -16.31 20.53
CA TRP A 3 11.29 -16.38 19.11
C TRP A 3 11.21 -14.94 18.57
N LYS A 4 12.21 -14.52 17.80
CA LYS A 4 12.18 -13.22 17.12
C LYS A 4 11.08 -13.30 16.07
N LYS A 5 9.97 -12.58 16.28
CA LYS A 5 8.91 -12.40 15.28
C LYS A 5 9.63 -11.97 13.99
N LYS A 6 9.55 -12.76 12.91
CA LYS A 6 10.07 -12.34 11.60
C LYS A 6 9.26 -11.10 11.22
N TYR A 7 9.81 -9.91 11.44
CA TYR A 7 9.25 -8.67 10.93
C TYR A 7 9.38 -8.75 9.41
N GLN A 8 8.35 -9.27 8.76
CA GLN A 8 8.20 -9.14 7.32
C GLN A 8 7.98 -7.66 7.09
N ARG A 9 9.00 -6.96 6.58
CA ARG A 9 8.91 -5.53 6.35
C ARG A 9 7.77 -5.28 5.37
N LYS A 10 6.75 -4.53 5.78
CA LYS A 10 5.56 -4.26 4.95
C LYS A 10 5.63 -2.85 4.40
N ILE A 11 5.59 -2.73 3.08
CA ILE A 11 5.50 -1.46 2.37
C ILE A 11 4.06 -1.31 1.90
N PHE A 12 3.39 -0.25 2.34
CA PHE A 12 2.05 0.08 1.88
C PHE A 12 2.12 1.17 0.80
N ILE A 13 1.44 0.93 -0.32
CA ILE A 13 1.36 1.85 -1.44
C ILE A 13 -0.08 2.34 -1.55
N SER A 14 -0.32 3.60 -1.17
CA SER A 14 -1.61 4.26 -1.37
C SER A 14 -1.58 5.11 -2.64
N TYR A 15 -2.61 4.98 -3.47
CA TYR A 15 -2.71 5.62 -4.77
C TYR A 15 -4.17 5.72 -5.22
N ARG A 16 -4.47 6.65 -6.14
CA ARG A 16 -5.79 6.74 -6.76
C ARG A 16 -5.80 5.98 -8.07
N ARG A 17 -6.77 5.08 -8.28
CA ARG A 17 -6.88 4.33 -9.54
C ARG A 17 -7.00 5.24 -10.76
N ALA A 18 -7.68 6.39 -10.61
CA ALA A 18 -8.01 7.30 -11.70
C ALA A 18 -6.80 7.82 -12.50
N ASP A 19 -5.62 7.98 -11.87
CA ASP A 19 -4.45 8.58 -12.52
C ASP A 19 -3.13 7.81 -12.33
N THR A 20 -3.05 6.87 -11.37
CA THR A 20 -1.77 6.25 -11.00
C THR A 20 -1.73 4.72 -11.06
N GLN A 21 -2.81 4.05 -11.49
CA GLN A 21 -2.90 2.57 -11.46
C GLN A 21 -1.73 1.84 -12.15
N GLY A 22 -1.35 2.25 -13.36
CA GLY A 22 -0.24 1.63 -14.09
C GLY A 22 1.13 1.86 -13.44
N PHE A 23 1.31 2.97 -12.73
CA PHE A 23 2.54 3.29 -12.02
C PHE A 23 2.64 2.53 -10.70
N ALA A 24 1.53 2.43 -9.95
CA ALA A 24 1.45 1.67 -8.71
C ALA A 24 1.74 0.18 -8.92
N GLY A 25 1.26 -0.38 -10.04
CA GLY A 25 1.59 -1.75 -10.47
C GLY A 25 3.10 -1.96 -10.60
N ARG A 26 3.76 -1.21 -11.50
CA ARG A 26 5.20 -1.33 -11.75
C ARG A 26 6.08 -1.03 -10.54
N LEU A 27 5.68 -0.07 -9.71
CA LEU A 27 6.39 0.24 -8.48
C LEU A 27 6.33 -0.94 -7.51
N SER A 28 5.17 -1.56 -7.37
CA SER A 28 5.01 -2.76 -6.55
C SER A 28 5.90 -3.89 -7.04
N ASP A 29 5.87 -4.20 -8.35
CA ASP A 29 6.70 -5.27 -8.92
C ASP A 29 8.19 -5.04 -8.66
N SER A 30 8.65 -3.79 -8.80
CA SER A 30 10.04 -3.40 -8.54
C SER A 30 10.42 -3.53 -7.07
N LEU A 31 9.52 -3.14 -6.16
CA LEU A 31 9.73 -3.25 -4.72
C LEU A 31 9.69 -4.69 -4.24
N GLU A 32 8.82 -5.54 -4.80
CA GLU A 32 8.80 -6.97 -4.51
C GLU A 32 10.05 -7.68 -5.03
N ALA A 33 10.54 -7.33 -6.22
CA ALA A 33 11.79 -7.85 -6.74
C ALA A 33 12.99 -7.53 -5.82
N TYR A 34 12.99 -6.36 -5.16
CA TYR A 34 14.08 -5.94 -4.29
C TYR A 34 13.94 -6.43 -2.84
N PHE A 35 12.73 -6.33 -2.26
CA PHE A 35 12.49 -6.64 -0.85
C PHE A 35 12.00 -8.07 -0.63
N GLY A 36 11.54 -8.76 -1.66
CA GLY A 36 10.92 -10.08 -1.62
C GLY A 36 9.40 -10.02 -1.79
N GLU A 37 8.84 -11.12 -2.31
CA GLU A 37 7.41 -11.29 -2.55
C GLU A 37 6.57 -11.10 -1.29
N ASN A 38 5.32 -10.64 -1.44
CA ASN A 38 4.35 -10.43 -0.36
C ASN A 38 4.76 -9.39 0.69
N ARG A 39 5.76 -8.54 0.38
CA ARG A 39 6.17 -7.42 1.24
C ARG A 39 5.54 -6.10 0.85
N VAL A 40 4.87 -6.05 -0.29
CA VAL A 40 4.25 -4.84 -0.81
C VAL A 40 2.74 -5.01 -0.84
N PHE A 41 2.03 -4.07 -0.22
CA PHE A 41 0.58 -4.04 -0.18
C PHE A 41 0.13 -2.79 -0.93
N ARG A 42 -0.82 -2.95 -1.84
CA ARG A 42 -1.38 -1.86 -2.64
C ARG A 42 -2.79 -1.56 -2.16
N ASP A 43 -3.09 -0.28 -2.02
CA ASP A 43 -4.46 0.19 -1.80
C ASP A 43 -5.27 -0.02 -3.08
N ILE A 44 -6.01 -1.11 -3.13
CA ILE A 44 -6.91 -1.46 -4.23
C ILE A 44 -8.28 -1.02 -3.73
N GLU A 45 -8.80 0.10 -4.22
CA GLU A 45 -10.12 0.69 -3.87
C GLU A 45 -11.34 -0.23 -4.19
N ASP A 46 -11.20 -1.55 -4.18
CA ASP A 46 -12.35 -2.48 -4.18
C ASP A 46 -12.98 -2.62 -2.78
N ILE A 47 -12.51 -1.84 -1.80
CA ILE A 47 -13.15 -1.73 -0.49
C ILE A 47 -14.45 -0.94 -0.69
N LYS A 48 -15.59 -1.56 -0.35
CA LYS A 48 -16.89 -0.88 -0.38
C LYS A 48 -16.83 0.37 0.48
N GLY A 49 -17.11 1.53 -0.12
CA GLY A 49 -17.09 2.81 0.58
C GLY A 49 -17.97 2.80 1.84
N GLY A 50 -17.48 3.42 2.92
CA GLY A 50 -18.15 3.47 4.21
C GLY A 50 -17.16 3.42 5.37
N SER A 51 -17.66 3.12 6.57
CA SER A 51 -16.84 3.01 7.79
C SER A 51 -15.85 1.85 7.77
N GLU A 52 -16.03 0.86 6.88
CA GLU A 52 -15.09 -0.25 6.69
C GLU A 52 -13.83 0.20 5.93
N PHE A 53 -13.96 1.16 5.00
CA PHE A 53 -12.82 1.72 4.26
C PHE A 53 -11.76 2.35 5.16
N ALA A 54 -12.19 3.21 6.08
CA ALA A 54 -11.29 3.87 7.01
C ALA A 54 -10.57 2.87 7.93
N LYS A 55 -11.29 1.84 8.41
CA LYS A 55 -10.73 0.80 9.29
C LYS A 55 -9.69 -0.07 8.56
N ASP A 56 -9.97 -0.45 7.33
CA ASP A 56 -9.04 -1.26 6.53
C ASP A 56 -7.75 -0.47 6.26
N ILE A 57 -7.85 0.81 5.91
CA ILE A 57 -6.68 1.67 5.75
C ILE A 57 -5.90 1.81 7.06
N GLU A 58 -6.57 2.09 8.17
CA GLU A 58 -5.93 2.18 9.49
C GLU A 58 -5.16 0.90 9.85
N ALA A 59 -5.74 -0.28 9.57
CA ALA A 59 -5.10 -1.55 9.84
C ALA A 59 -3.84 -1.77 8.98
N HIS A 60 -3.87 -1.39 7.70
CA HIS A 60 -2.71 -1.49 6.81
C HIS A 60 -1.62 -0.48 7.19
N LEU A 61 -1.98 0.74 7.55
CA LEU A 61 -1.06 1.77 8.03
C LEU A 61 -0.37 1.34 9.33
N ALA A 62 -1.13 0.79 10.28
CA ALA A 62 -0.59 0.32 11.57
C ALA A 62 0.37 -0.88 11.40
N ALA A 63 0.20 -1.67 10.34
CA ALA A 63 1.04 -2.81 10.04
C ALA A 63 2.24 -2.50 9.13
N ALA A 64 2.30 -1.32 8.52
CA ALA A 64 3.33 -0.93 7.57
C ALA A 64 4.58 -0.38 8.27
N ASP A 65 5.75 -0.80 7.78
CA ASP A 65 7.03 -0.20 8.18
C ASP A 65 7.36 1.03 7.34
N ALA A 66 6.77 1.13 6.14
CA ALA A 66 6.89 2.28 5.25
C ALA A 66 5.61 2.47 4.44
N VAL A 67 5.26 3.73 4.19
CA VAL A 67 4.10 4.12 3.37
C VAL A 67 4.58 4.98 2.20
N ILE A 68 4.13 4.64 1.00
CA ILE A 68 4.36 5.40 -0.22
C ILE A 68 3.02 5.92 -0.71
N ILE A 69 2.89 7.23 -0.82
CA ILE A 69 1.73 7.90 -1.40
C ILE A 69 2.07 8.27 -2.85
N LEU A 70 1.40 7.66 -3.84
CA LEU A 70 1.54 8.08 -5.24
C LEU A 70 0.54 9.19 -5.54
N MET A 71 1.04 10.41 -5.61
CA MET A 71 0.24 11.56 -6.01
C MET A 71 0.32 11.74 -7.53
N GLY A 72 -0.77 11.42 -8.22
CA GLY A 72 -0.90 11.71 -9.65
C GLY A 72 -1.28 13.18 -9.93
N PRO A 73 -1.29 13.59 -11.21
CA PRO A 73 -1.53 14.98 -11.60
C PRO A 73 -2.88 15.55 -11.12
N ASN A 74 -3.87 14.69 -10.88
CA ASN A 74 -5.22 15.09 -10.48
C ASN A 74 -5.48 14.85 -8.98
N TRP A 75 -4.43 14.66 -8.18
CA TRP A 75 -4.57 14.33 -6.76
C TRP A 75 -5.31 15.40 -5.94
N LEU A 76 -5.08 16.68 -6.21
CA LEU A 76 -5.74 17.81 -5.53
C LEU A 76 -6.75 18.54 -6.42
N CYS A 77 -6.91 18.11 -7.66
CA CYS A 77 -7.81 18.76 -8.60
C CYS A 77 -9.25 18.41 -8.18
N ASN A 78 -9.92 19.39 -7.59
CA ASN A 78 -11.34 19.40 -7.30
C ASN A 78 -12.09 20.19 -8.38
#